data_AF-A0AAU4GNJ6-F1
#
_entry.id   AF-A0AAU4GNJ6-F1
#
_cell.length_a   1.000
_cell.length_b   1.000
_cell.length_c   1.000
_cell.angle_alpha   90.00
_cell.angle_beta   90.00
_cell.angle_gamma   90.00
#
_symmetry.space_group_name_H-M   'P 1'
#
loop_
_entity.id
_entity.type
_entity.pdbx_description
1 polymer ?
#
loop_
_entity_poly.entity_id
_entity_poly.type
_entity_poly.pdbx_seq_one_letter_code
_entity_poly.pdbx_strand_id
1 'polypeptide(L)'
;MNPRPSDLTSLVAARFGEVLGVSPETAREAPSLFDLPGFDSVAVVAVLERLEDELGVEVPPELIVPEAFESVAALTEILRTIREPTNSGGVR
;
A
#
# COMPACT_ATOMS: atom_id res chain seq x y z
N MET A 1 -17.90 -3.46 4.06
CA MET A 1 -17.91 -3.64 2.59
C MET A 1 -16.45 -3.62 2.16
N ASN A 2 -15.89 -4.73 1.66
CA ASN A 2 -14.48 -4.72 1.23
C ASN A 2 -14.38 -3.86 -0.05
N PRO A 3 -13.44 -2.90 -0.13
CA PRO A 3 -13.17 -2.18 -1.37
C PRO A 3 -12.83 -3.19 -2.48
N ARG A 4 -13.29 -2.93 -3.72
CA ARG A 4 -12.90 -3.78 -4.85
C ARG A 4 -11.39 -3.62 -5.09
N PRO A 5 -10.72 -4.59 -5.74
CA PRO A 5 -9.28 -4.50 -6.02
C PRO A 5 -8.88 -3.20 -6.73
N SER A 6 -9.72 -2.71 -7.65
CA SER A 6 -9.56 -1.42 -8.33
C SER A 6 -9.56 -0.22 -7.38
N ASP A 7 -10.34 -0.30 -6.30
CA ASP A 7 -10.56 0.79 -5.36
C ASP A 7 -9.38 0.86 -4.37
N LEU A 8 -8.84 -0.31 -3.96
CA LEU A 8 -7.66 -0.38 -3.09
C LEU A 8 -6.40 0.12 -3.80
N THR A 9 -6.16 -0.30 -5.05
CA THR A 9 -5.04 0.24 -5.85
C THR A 9 -5.14 1.74 -6.03
N SER A 10 -6.36 2.26 -6.28
CA SER A 10 -6.57 3.69 -6.46
C SER A 10 -6.35 4.46 -5.16
N LEU A 11 -6.71 3.87 -4.02
CA LEU A 11 -6.44 4.43 -2.70
C LEU A 11 -4.94 4.53 -2.43
N VAL A 12 -4.20 3.44 -2.64
CA VAL A 12 -2.74 3.41 -2.45
C VAL A 12 -2.07 4.46 -3.33
N ALA A 13 -2.42 4.51 -4.62
CA ALA A 13 -1.90 5.51 -5.54
C ALA A 13 -2.23 6.96 -5.11
N ALA A 14 -3.45 7.20 -4.61
CA ALA A 14 -3.84 8.50 -4.07
C ALA A 14 -2.99 8.91 -2.86
N ARG A 15 -2.71 7.99 -1.93
CA ARG A 15 -1.88 8.30 -0.75
C ARG A 15 -0.44 8.59 -1.11
N PHE A 16 0.14 7.85 -2.05
CA PHE A 16 1.45 8.18 -2.59
C PHE A 16 1.46 9.55 -3.28
N GLY A 17 0.44 9.86 -4.07
CA GLY A 17 0.29 11.16 -4.72
C GLY A 17 0.22 12.32 -3.72
N GLU A 18 -0.59 12.18 -2.68
CA GLU A 18 -0.75 13.19 -1.62
C GLU A 18 0.54 13.44 -0.83
N VAL A 19 1.25 12.37 -0.44
CA VAL A 19 2.46 12.48 0.39
C VAL A 19 3.66 12.97 -0.43
N LEU A 20 3.82 12.49 -1.66
CA LEU A 20 4.95 12.83 -2.52
C LEU A 20 4.71 14.10 -3.35
N GLY A 21 3.48 14.63 -3.38
CA GLY A 21 3.11 15.78 -4.20
C GLY A 21 3.07 15.48 -5.70
N VAL A 22 2.84 14.22 -6.08
CA VAL A 22 2.68 13.78 -7.47
C VAL A 22 1.23 13.40 -7.76
N SER A 23 0.86 13.26 -9.04
CA SER A 23 -0.48 12.76 -9.36
C SER A 23 -0.60 11.27 -9.01
N PRO A 24 -1.78 10.78 -8.62
CA PRO A 24 -2.01 9.36 -8.39
C PRO A 24 -1.75 8.51 -9.65
N GLU A 25 -1.96 9.08 -10.84
CA GLU A 25 -1.66 8.43 -12.11
C GLU A 25 -0.15 8.22 -12.26
N THR A 26 0.67 9.22 -11.95
CA THR A 26 2.14 9.09 -11.94
C THR A 26 2.61 8.02 -10.96
N ALA A 27 2.03 7.96 -9.75
CA ALA A 27 2.36 6.91 -8.78
C ALA A 27 2.01 5.51 -9.29
N ARG A 28 0.89 5.38 -10.01
CA ARG A 28 0.40 4.11 -10.56
C ARG A 28 1.19 3.62 -11.78
N GLU A 29 1.62 4.53 -12.63
CA GLU A 29 2.37 4.24 -13.86
C GLU A 29 3.89 4.13 -13.63
N ALA A 30 4.36 4.56 -12.45
CA ALA A 30 5.77 4.45 -12.10
C ALA A 30 6.24 2.99 -12.12
N PRO A 31 7.41 2.71 -12.73
CA PRO A 31 7.99 1.37 -12.75
C PRO A 31 8.39 0.89 -11.35
N SER A 32 8.71 1.83 -10.46
CA SER A 32 8.93 1.61 -9.05
C SER A 32 8.48 2.81 -8.23
N LEU A 33 7.94 2.59 -7.03
CA LEU A 33 7.64 3.69 -6.12
C LEU A 33 8.93 4.39 -5.66
N PHE A 34 10.05 3.66 -5.62
CA PHE A 34 11.38 4.21 -5.33
C PHE A 34 11.83 5.27 -6.35
N ASP A 35 11.34 5.19 -7.59
CA ASP A 35 11.69 6.15 -8.64
C ASP A 35 10.85 7.44 -8.56
N LEU A 36 9.86 7.50 -7.66
CA LEU A 36 9.06 8.70 -7.49
C LEU A 36 9.86 9.82 -6.80
N PRO A 37 9.74 11.07 -7.28
CA PRO A 37 10.41 12.19 -6.65
C PRO A 37 9.88 12.39 -5.22
N GLY A 38 10.80 12.52 -4.26
CA GLY A 38 10.47 12.68 -2.84
C GLY A 38 10.19 11.37 -2.11
N PHE A 39 10.36 10.20 -2.76
CA PHE A 39 10.26 8.92 -2.08
C PHE A 39 11.43 8.77 -1.08
N ASP A 40 11.10 8.67 0.20
CA ASP A 40 12.04 8.40 1.29
C ASP A 40 11.39 7.55 2.39
N SER A 41 12.19 7.12 3.38
CA SER A 41 11.70 6.29 4.48
C SER A 41 10.60 6.96 5.32
N VAL A 42 10.61 8.28 5.44
CA VAL A 42 9.59 9.04 6.19
C VAL A 42 8.29 9.09 5.39
N ALA A 43 8.37 9.33 4.08
CA ALA A 43 7.22 9.31 3.18
C ALA A 43 6.54 7.93 3.19
N VAL A 44 7.32 6.84 3.18
CA VAL A 44 6.80 5.47 3.28
C VAL A 44 6.00 5.27 4.57
N VAL A 45 6.57 5.62 5.71
CA VAL A 45 5.89 5.48 7.00
C VAL A 45 4.61 6.32 7.03
N ALA A 46 4.65 7.57 6.55
CA ALA A 46 3.48 8.44 6.50
C ALA A 46 2.36 7.91 5.59
N VAL A 47 2.71 7.28 4.46
CA VAL A 47 1.74 6.62 3.57
C VAL A 47 1.14 5.39 4.25
N LEU A 48 1.97 4.57 4.90
CA LEU A 48 1.51 3.36 5.59
C LEU A 48 0.59 3.69 6.75
N GLU A 49 0.97 4.60 7.65
CA GLU A 49 0.14 5.03 8.78
C GLU A 49 -1.25 5.51 8.33
N ARG A 50 -1.31 6.25 7.22
CA ARG A 50 -2.59 6.69 6.62
C ARG A 50 -3.40 5.54 6.05
N LEU A 51 -2.76 4.61 5.36
CA LEU A 51 -3.43 3.45 4.79
C LEU A 51 -3.96 2.53 5.90
N GLU A 52 -3.20 2.35 6.97
CA GLU A 52 -3.57 1.60 8.17
C GLU A 52 -4.81 2.19 8.84
N ASP A 53 -4.81 3.50 9.10
CA ASP A 53 -5.94 4.22 9.72
C ASP A 53 -7.22 4.11 8.86
N GLU A 54 -7.10 4.29 7.54
CA GLU A 54 -8.26 4.25 6.65
C GLU A 54 -8.82 2.86 6.38
N LEU A 55 -7.93 1.85 6.33
CA LEU A 55 -8.32 0.47 6.07
C LEU A 55 -8.65 -0.30 7.35
N GLY A 56 -8.30 0.26 8.52
CA GLY A 56 -8.43 -0.38 9.82
C GLY A 56 -7.55 -1.62 9.95
N VAL A 57 -6.32 -1.56 9.42
CA VAL A 57 -5.33 -2.66 9.49
C VAL A 57 -4.02 -2.17 10.06
N GLU A 58 -3.15 -3.10 10.45
CA GLU A 58 -1.79 -2.84 10.86
C GLU A 58 -0.86 -3.63 9.93
N VAL A 59 0.11 -2.95 9.31
CA VAL A 59 1.09 -3.55 8.41
C VAL A 59 2.29 -4.00 9.24
N PRO A 60 2.55 -5.31 9.34
CA PRO A 60 3.73 -5.80 10.05
C PRO A 60 5.01 -5.23 9.43
N PRO A 61 5.98 -4.78 10.24
CA PRO A 61 7.23 -4.23 9.73
C PRO A 61 8.03 -5.24 8.89
N GLU A 62 7.80 -6.54 9.09
CA GLU A 62 8.37 -7.64 8.31
C GLU A 62 7.93 -7.65 6.84
N LEU A 63 6.78 -7.02 6.53
CA LEU A 63 6.25 -6.88 5.17
C LEU A 63 6.65 -5.55 4.52
N ILE A 64 7.27 -4.64 5.28
CA ILE A 64 7.81 -3.37 4.79
C ILE A 64 9.20 -3.64 4.19
N VAL A 65 9.21 -4.39 3.09
CA VAL A 65 10.43 -4.77 2.35
C VAL A 65 10.47 -4.06 1.00
N PRO A 66 11.64 -3.92 0.36
CA PRO A 66 11.73 -3.21 -0.92
C PRO A 66 10.77 -3.74 -1.99
N GLU A 67 10.56 -5.04 -2.02
CA GLU A 67 9.65 -5.75 -2.94
C GLU A 67 8.19 -5.25 -2.80
N ALA A 68 7.78 -4.83 -1.60
CA ALA A 68 6.46 -4.25 -1.37
C ALA A 68 6.26 -2.92 -2.12
N PHE A 69 7.35 -2.20 -2.38
CA PHE A 69 7.34 -0.88 -3.00
C PHE A 69 7.77 -0.91 -4.47
N GLU A 70 7.95 -2.11 -5.06
CA GLU A 70 8.20 -2.25 -6.49
C GLU A 70 7.07 -1.68 -7.34
N SER A 71 5.82 -1.67 -6.84
CA SER A 71 4.71 -0.99 -7.51
C SER A 71 3.54 -0.77 -6.56
N VAL A 72 2.63 0.12 -6.94
CA VAL A 72 1.33 0.26 -6.25
C VAL A 72 0.59 -1.09 -6.18
N ALA A 73 0.70 -1.92 -7.23
CA ALA A 73 0.06 -3.23 -7.28
C ALA A 73 0.65 -4.21 -6.25
N ALA A 74 1.98 -4.24 -6.10
CA ALA A 74 2.65 -5.07 -5.11
C ALA A 74 2.19 -4.73 -3.68
N LEU A 75 2.19 -3.45 -3.33
CA LEU A 75 1.72 -2.99 -2.02
C LEU A 75 0.22 -3.28 -1.82
N THR A 76 -0.59 -3.12 -2.87
CA THR A 76 -2.02 -3.44 -2.84
C THR A 76 -2.25 -4.90 -2.48
N GLU A 77 -1.49 -5.83 -3.07
CA GLU A 77 -1.63 -7.27 -2.77
C GLU A 77 -1.26 -7.58 -1.32
N ILE A 78 -0.22 -6.94 -0.78
CA ILE A 78 0.15 -7.09 0.64
C ILE A 78 -1.00 -6.63 1.54
N LEU A 79 -1.53 -5.43 1.30
CA LEU A 79 -2.67 -4.90 2.05
C LEU A 79 -3.91 -5.81 1.91
N ARG A 80 -4.12 -6.40 0.73
CA ARG A 80 -5.20 -7.37 0.50
C ARG A 80 -5.00 -8.62 1.36
N THR A 81 -3.80 -9.19 1.39
CA THR A 81 -3.47 -10.37 2.20
C THR A 81 -3.63 -10.12 3.69
N ILE A 82 -3.29 -8.93 4.19
CA ILE A 82 -3.46 -8.58 5.61
C ILE A 82 -4.95 -8.38 5.94
N ARG A 83 -5.72 -7.77 5.02
CA ARG A 83 -7.16 -7.51 5.16
C ARG A 83 -8.02 -8.75 5.03
N GLU A 84 -7.56 -9.76 4.31
CA GLU A 84 -8.14 -11.08 4.34
C GLU A 84 -7.60 -11.77 5.59
N PRO A 85 -8.31 -11.74 6.73
CA PRO A 85 -7.88 -12.53 7.88
C PRO A 85 -7.71 -13.94 7.35
N THR A 86 -6.52 -14.51 7.57
CA THR A 86 -6.19 -15.87 7.19
C THR A 86 -7.36 -16.76 7.56
N ASN A 87 -8.23 -17.06 6.60
CA ASN A 87 -9.25 -18.09 6.72
C ASN A 87 -8.52 -19.43 6.47
N SER A 88 -7.40 -19.63 7.17
CA SER A 88 -6.84 -20.96 7.37
C SER A 88 -7.61 -21.55 8.52
N GLY A 89 -8.44 -22.51 8.15
CA GLY A 89 -9.38 -23.18 9.02
C GLY A 89 -8.74 -23.67 10.31
N GLY A 90 -9.59 -23.68 11.32
CA GLY A 90 -9.28 -24.19 12.64
C GLY A 90 -8.61 -25.56 12.58
N VAL A 91 -7.45 -25.63 13.24
CA VAL A 91 -6.97 -26.86 13.84
C VAL A 91 -7.55 -26.95 15.24
N ARG A 92 -8.64 -27.71 15.37
CA ARG A 92 -8.81 -28.84 16.31
C ARG A 92 -10.27 -29.17 16.57
#